data_AF-A0A9D7HYK6-F1
#
_entry.id   AF-A0A9D7HYK6-F1
#
_cell.length_a   1.000
_cell.length_b   1.000
_cell.length_c   1.000
_cell.angle_alpha   90.00
_cell.angle_beta   90.00
_cell.angle_gamma   90.00
#
_symmetry.space_group_name_H-M   'P 1'
#
loop_
_entity.id
_entity.type
_entity.pdbx_description
1 polymer ?
#
loop_
_entity_poly.entity_id
_entity_poly.type
_entity_poly.pdbx_seq_one_letter_code
_entity_poly.pdbx_strand_id
1 'polypeptide(L)'
;MLILTRKLGESITIGDNIKVTVLGIYGRQVRLGIDAPLKVVVHREEVYVKIQNENRKAAQAGKKDLMSVVTMLKNKFKGDIKPDGEQKSELEYRESKKKNHDDNIRPEGKH
;
A
#
# COMPACT_ATOMS: atom_id res chain seq x y z
N MET A 1 22.23 -4.66 24.21
CA MET A 1 22.80 -3.37 23.78
C MET A 1 24.31 -3.47 23.82
N LEU A 2 25.01 -3.15 22.73
CA LEU A 2 26.47 -3.10 22.68
C LEU A 2 26.91 -1.63 22.72
N ILE A 3 27.87 -1.28 23.58
CA ILE A 3 28.34 0.10 23.77
C ILE A 3 29.77 0.21 23.24
N LEU A 4 30.01 1.17 22.34
CA LEU A 4 31.31 1.44 21.75
C LEU A 4 31.58 2.93 21.78
N THR A 5 32.77 3.33 22.21
CA THR A 5 33.22 4.73 22.14
C THR A 5 34.08 4.92 20.92
N ARG A 6 33.73 5.89 20.06
CA ARG A 6 34.46 6.25 18.85
C ARG A 6 34.90 7.71 18.90
N LYS A 7 36.11 7.98 18.42
CA LYS A 7 36.61 9.33 18.17
C LYS A 7 36.16 9.83 16.80
N LEU A 8 36.35 11.12 16.55
CA LEU A 8 36.10 11.73 15.25
C LEU A 8 36.92 11.04 14.15
N GLY A 9 36.28 10.67 13.05
CA GLY A 9 36.86 9.91 11.94
C GLY A 9 36.82 8.38 12.14
N GLU A 10 36.60 7.88 13.35
CA GLU A 10 36.50 6.44 13.57
C GLU A 10 35.14 5.89 13.13
N SER A 11 35.12 4.61 12.79
CA SER A 11 33.94 3.93 12.27
C SER A 11 33.62 2.64 13.04
N ILE A 12 32.36 2.22 12.93
CA ILE A 12 31.81 0.95 13.43
C ILE A 12 31.21 0.23 12.22
N THR A 13 31.48 -1.05 12.08
CA THR A 13 30.91 -1.88 11.02
C THR A 13 29.88 -2.83 11.62
N ILE A 14 28.72 -2.97 10.98
CA ILE A 14 27.62 -3.85 11.39
C ILE A 14 27.38 -4.87 10.27
N GLY A 15 27.67 -6.14 10.55
CA GLY A 15 27.77 -7.16 9.49
C GLY A 15 28.81 -6.75 8.44
N ASP A 16 28.54 -7.09 7.18
CA ASP A 16 29.48 -6.84 6.09
C ASP A 16 29.17 -5.59 5.25
N ASN A 17 27.96 -5.02 5.42
CA ASN A 17 27.43 -4.03 4.47
C ASN A 17 27.04 -2.70 5.11
N ILE A 18 27.14 -2.54 6.43
CA ILE A 18 26.75 -1.30 7.10
C ILE A 18 27.95 -0.72 7.81
N LYS A 19 28.25 0.56 7.56
CA LYS A 19 29.34 1.30 8.21
C LYS A 19 28.80 2.60 8.78
N VAL A 20 29.08 2.84 10.06
CA VAL A 20 28.71 4.05 10.77
C VAL A 20 29.98 4.81 11.13
N THR A 21 30.12 6.05 10.67
CA THR A 21 31.31 6.88 10.86
C THR A 21 30.97 8.13 11.66
N VAL A 22 31.80 8.48 12.64
CA VAL A 22 31.67 9.75 13.37
C VAL A 22 32.32 10.86 12.54
N LEU A 23 31.50 11.69 11.90
CA LEU A 23 31.98 12.76 11.02
C LEU A 23 32.28 14.07 11.77
N GLY A 24 31.57 14.32 12.88
CA GLY A 24 31.65 15.59 13.60
C GLY A 24 31.05 15.52 14.99
N ILE A 25 31.59 16.29 15.93
CA ILE A 25 31.01 16.48 17.27
C ILE A 25 30.84 17.98 17.48
N TYR A 26 29.60 18.41 17.69
CA TYR A 26 29.23 19.82 17.86
C TYR A 26 28.52 19.97 19.21
N GLY A 27 29.32 20.18 20.27
CA GLY A 27 28.82 20.24 21.64
C GLY A 27 28.11 18.94 22.02
N ARG A 28 26.78 19.00 22.09
CA ARG A 28 25.92 17.85 22.44
C ARG A 28 25.41 17.06 21.23
N GLN A 29 25.67 17.52 20.01
CA GLN A 29 25.23 16.86 18.79
C GLN A 29 26.40 16.11 18.13
N VAL A 30 26.12 14.94 17.57
CA VAL A 30 27.08 14.14 16.84
C VAL A 30 26.58 13.97 15.41
N ARG A 31 27.44 14.26 14.44
CA ARG A 31 27.16 14.05 13.02
C ARG A 31 27.67 12.67 12.65
N LEU A 32 26.74 11.77 12.32
CA LEU A 32 27.02 10.40 11.93
C LEU A 32 26.84 10.25 10.41
N GLY A 33 27.81 9.63 9.76
CA GLY A 33 27.68 9.10 8.41
C GLY A 33 27.24 7.65 8.51
N ILE A 34 26.22 7.25 7.75
CA ILE A 34 25.76 5.86 7.68
C ILE A 34 25.83 5.46 6.21
N ASP A 35 26.69 4.49 5.92
CA ASP A 35 26.80 3.84 4.63
C ASP A 35 26.15 2.46 4.75
N ALA A 36 25.13 2.22 3.92
CA ALA A 36 24.34 1.00 3.94
C ALA A 36 23.78 0.75 2.52
N PRO A 37 23.59 -0.53 2.12
CA PRO A 37 23.00 -0.85 0.83
C PRO A 37 21.54 -0.40 0.75
N LEU A 38 21.04 -0.11 -0.46
CA LEU A 38 19.66 0.38 -0.70
C LEU A 38 18.56 -0.51 -0.11
N LYS A 39 18.81 -1.81 0.02
CA LYS A 39 17.86 -2.76 0.63
C LYS A 39 17.62 -2.52 2.12
N VAL A 40 18.54 -1.83 2.81
CA VAL A 40 18.45 -1.49 4.23
C VAL A 40 18.03 -0.03 4.34
N VAL A 41 16.80 0.18 4.79
CA VAL A 41 16.27 1.54 5.00
C VAL A 41 16.79 2.10 6.32
N VAL A 42 17.32 3.33 6.29
CA VAL A 42 17.84 4.03 7.46
C VAL A 42 16.89 5.17 7.80
N HIS A 43 16.40 5.18 9.04
CA HIS A 43 15.51 6.21 9.56
C HIS A 43 16.06 6.81 10.85
N ARG A 44 15.63 8.03 11.16
CA ARG A 44 15.76 8.56 12.51
C ARG A 44 14.73 7.87 13.41
N GLU A 45 15.12 7.59 14.65
CA GLU A 45 14.30 6.83 15.59
C GLU A 45 12.90 7.43 15.78
N GLU A 46 12.82 8.74 15.97
CA GLU A 46 11.56 9.44 16.19
C GLU A 46 10.60 9.35 14.99
N VAL A 47 11.15 9.27 13.78
CA VAL A 47 10.37 9.11 12.55
C VAL A 47 9.90 7.67 12.42
N TYR A 48 10.79 6.71 12.69
CA TYR A 48 10.48 5.28 12.64
C TYR A 48 9.34 4.91 13.61
N VAL A 49 9.41 5.37 14.86
CA VAL A 49 8.39 5.12 15.89
C VAL A 49 7.04 5.71 15.47
N LYS A 50 7.02 6.93 14.90
CA LYS A 50 5.79 7.54 14.39
C LYS A 50 5.16 6.72 13.27
N ILE A 51 5.95 6.31 12.28
CA ILE A 51 5.46 5.49 11.15
C ILE A 51 4.85 4.19 11.68
N GLN A 52 5.53 3.49 12.59
CA GLN A 52 5.00 2.25 13.17
C GLN A 52 3.66 2.46 13.90
N ASN A 53 3.57 3.52 14.69
CA ASN A 53 2.36 3.81 15.46
C ASN A 53 1.18 4.14 14.53
N GLU A 54 1.40 4.95 13.49
CA GLU A 54 0.36 5.26 12.52
C GLU A 54 -0.05 4.04 11.70
N ASN A 55 0.90 3.20 11.27
CA ASN A 55 0.59 1.94 10.59
C ASN A 55 -0.26 1.02 11.47
N ARG A 56 0.04 0.94 12.77
CA ARG A 56 -0.74 0.15 13.72
C ARG A 56 -2.15 0.69 13.89
N LYS A 57 -2.32 2.01 14.01
CA LYS A 57 -3.65 2.66 14.09
C LYS A 57 -4.45 2.40 12.82
N ALA A 58 -3.83 2.55 11.65
CA ALA A 58 -4.47 2.30 10.36
C ALA A 58 -4.94 0.83 10.23
N ALA A 59 -4.11 -0.13 10.67
CA ALA A 59 -4.46 -1.54 10.68
C ALA A 59 -5.64 -1.88 11.63
N GLN A 60 -5.92 -1.03 12.62
CA GLN A 60 -7.02 -1.20 13.57
C GLN A 60 -8.34 -0.58 13.09
N ALA A 61 -8.36 0.09 11.93
CA ALA A 61 -9.58 0.68 11.38
C ALA A 61 -10.64 -0.40 11.11
N GLY A 62 -11.83 -0.24 11.69
CA GLY A 62 -12.89 -1.25 11.64
C GLY A 62 -13.66 -1.26 10.33
N LYS A 63 -14.36 -2.36 10.03
CA LYS A 63 -15.23 -2.51 8.85
C LYS A 63 -16.27 -1.39 8.74
N LYS A 64 -16.71 -0.83 9.87
CA LYS A 64 -17.65 0.30 9.94
C LYS A 64 -17.05 1.60 9.39
N ASP A 65 -15.77 1.86 9.69
CA ASP A 65 -15.05 3.05 9.21
C ASP A 65 -14.75 2.94 7.70
N LEU A 66 -14.46 1.74 7.23
CA LEU A 66 -14.32 1.46 5.79
C LEU A 66 -15.64 1.70 5.03
N MET A 67 -16.78 1.28 5.58
CA MET A 67 -18.09 1.45 4.93
C MET A 67 -18.52 2.92 4.86
N SER A 68 -18.24 3.72 5.89
CA SER A 68 -18.53 5.15 5.88
C SER A 68 -17.68 5.89 4.83
N VAL A 69 -16.40 5.55 4.71
CA VAL A 69 -15.49 6.11 3.69
C VAL A 69 -15.95 5.75 2.26
N VAL A 70 -16.33 4.50 2.01
CA VAL A 70 -16.87 4.07 0.70
C VAL A 70 -18.14 4.84 0.35
N THR A 71 -19.00 5.10 1.32
CA THR A 71 -20.24 5.87 1.12
C THR A 71 -19.94 7.34 0.79
N MET A 72 -18.97 7.95 1.49
CA MET A 72 -18.53 9.32 1.20
C MET A 72 -17.89 9.44 -0.19
N LEU A 73 -17.05 8.48 -0.59
CA LEU A 73 -16.46 8.43 -1.93
C LEU A 73 -17.55 8.31 -3.01
N LYS A 74 -18.52 7.40 -2.86
CA LYS A 74 -19.64 7.25 -3.82
C LYS A 74 -20.44 8.54 -3.99
N ASN A 75 -20.71 9.27 -2.91
CA ASN A 75 -21.44 10.54 -2.98
C ASN A 75 -20.62 11.64 -3.65
N LYS A 76 -19.29 11.62 -3.51
CA LYS A 76 -18.39 12.56 -4.18
C LYS A 76 -18.27 12.30 -5.70
N PHE A 77 -18.26 11.03 -6.11
CA PHE A 77 -18.19 10.66 -7.54
C PHE A 77 -19.55 10.69 -8.27
N LYS A 78 -20.67 10.72 -7.53
CA LYS A 78 -22.01 10.96 -8.11
C LYS A 78 -22.25 12.40 -8.57
N GLY A 79 -21.31 13.33 -8.30
CA GLY A 79 -21.36 14.72 -8.76
C GLY A 79 -21.09 14.92 -10.26
N ASP A 80 -20.46 13.95 -10.94
CA ASP A 80 -19.98 14.12 -12.32
C ASP A 80 -20.58 13.11 -13.33
N ILE A 81 -21.58 12.31 -12.95
CA ILE A 81 -22.21 11.34 -13.86
C ILE A 81 -23.72 11.60 -13.89
N LYS A 82 -24.18 12.21 -14.99
CA LYS A 82 -25.60 12.22 -15.37
C LYS A 82 -26.07 10.76 -15.48
N PRO A 83 -27.21 10.37 -14.87
CA PRO A 83 -27.71 9.02 -14.98
C PRO A 83 -28.42 8.85 -16.33
N ASP A 84 -27.66 8.69 -17.41
CA ASP A 84 -28.22 8.22 -18.67
C ASP A 84 -28.13 6.69 -18.72
N GLY A 85 -29.29 6.05 -18.62
CA GLY A 85 -29.51 4.68 -19.08
C GLY A 85 -29.31 3.59 -18.04
N GLU A 86 -30.37 2.80 -17.87
CA GLU A 86 -30.43 1.55 -17.11
C GLU A 86 -29.19 0.65 -17.32
N GLN A 87 -28.32 0.56 -16.32
CA GLN A 87 -27.24 -0.42 -16.31
C GLN A 87 -27.76 -1.70 -15.66
N LYS A 88 -28.13 -2.67 -16.50
CA LYS A 88 -28.40 -4.06 -16.07
C LYS A 88 -27.13 -4.68 -15.51
N SER A 89 -27.28 -5.48 -14.47
CA SER A 89 -26.16 -6.14 -13.80
C SER A 89 -25.53 -7.20 -14.71
N GLU A 90 -24.21 -7.41 -14.61
CA GLU A 90 -23.47 -8.41 -15.43
C GLU A 90 -23.98 -9.86 -15.24
N LEU A 91 -24.65 -10.12 -14.12
CA LEU A 91 -25.37 -11.35 -13.83
C LEU A 91 -26.61 -11.53 -14.74
N GLU A 92 -27.36 -10.47 -15.02
CA GLU A 92 -28.52 -10.51 -15.93
C GLU A 92 -28.12 -10.76 -17.39
N TYR A 93 -26.92 -10.32 -17.80
CA TYR A 93 -26.42 -10.55 -19.16
C TYR A 93 -26.14 -12.04 -19.42
N ARG A 94 -25.56 -12.75 -18.43
CA ARG A 94 -25.24 -14.19 -18.57
C ARG A 94 -26.47 -15.07 -18.62
N GLU A 95 -27.57 -14.69 -17.97
CA GLU A 95 -28.82 -15.45 -18.03
C GLU A 95 -29.54 -15.28 -19.37
N SER A 96 -29.49 -14.09 -19.97
CA SER A 96 -30.13 -13.81 -21.26
C SER A 96 -29.54 -14.61 -22.44
N LYS A 97 -28.22 -14.87 -22.45
CA LYS A 97 -27.58 -15.65 -23.52
C LYS A 97 -27.78 -17.16 -23.42
N LYS A 98 -28.15 -17.70 -22.25
CA LYS A 98 -28.43 -19.13 -22.10
C LYS A 98 -29.80 -19.54 -22.61
N LYS A 99 -30.81 -18.66 -22.55
CA LYS A 99 -32.15 -18.97 -23.07
C LYS A 99 -32.25 -18.95 -24.59
N ASN A 100 -31.44 -18.14 -25.28
CA ASN A 100 -31.56 -17.95 -26.73
C ASN A 100 -30.82 -19.00 -27.58
N HIS A 101 -30.07 -19.93 -26.97
CA HIS A 101 -29.28 -20.90 -27.73
C HIS A 101 -29.96 -22.25 -27.96
N ASP A 102 -31.04 -22.57 -27.23
CA ASP A 102 -31.69 -23.89 -27.30
C ASP A 102 -32.85 -23.99 -28.31
N ASP A 103 -33.33 -22.86 -28.89
CA ASP A 103 -34.58 -22.85 -29.68
C ASP A 103 -34.39 -22.88 -31.21
N ASN A 104 -33.17 -23.06 -31.75
CA ASN A 104 -32.97 -22.98 -33.21
C ASN A 104 -32.22 -24.17 -33.84
N ILE A 105 -32.60 -25.40 -33.47
CA ILE A 105 -32.26 -26.60 -34.25
C ILE A 105 -33.51 -27.04 -35.01
N ARG A 106 -33.66 -26.49 -36.21
CA ARG A 106 -34.66 -26.91 -37.20
C ARG A 106 -34.02 -28.02 -38.05
N PRO A 107 -34.61 -29.22 -38.16
CA PRO A 107 -34.01 -30.30 -38.94
C PRO A 107 -34.39 -30.13 -40.41
N GLU A 108 -33.49 -29.60 -41.23
CA GLU A 108 -33.60 -29.65 -42.69
C GLU A 108 -32.97 -30.96 -43.16
N GLY A 109 -33.81 -31.95 -43.47
CA GLY A 109 -33.40 -33.27 -43.94
C GLY A 109 -34.18 -33.72 -45.18
N LYS A 110 -33.48 -33.65 -46.33
CA LYS A 110 -33.57 -34.50 -47.53
C LYS A 110 -34.77 -34.37 -48.49
N HIS A 111 -34.46 -33.99 -49.73
CA HIS A 111 -34.63 -34.84 -50.90
C HIS A 111 -33.44 -34.67 -51.85
#